data_AF-A0A2V6YAL3-F1
#
_entry.id   AF-A0A2V6YAL3-F1
#
_cell.length_a   1.000
_cell.length_b   1.000
_cell.length_c   1.000
_cell.angle_alpha   90.00
_cell.angle_beta   90.00
_cell.angle_gamma   90.00
#
_symmetry.space_group_name_H-M   'P 1'
#
loop_
_entity.id
_entity.type
_entity.pdbx_description
1 polymer ?
#
loop_
_entity_poly.entity_id
_entity_poly.type
_entity_poly.pdbx_seq_one_letter_code
_entity_poly.pdbx_strand_id
1 'polypeptide(L)'
;SDDFIAPIGVYADCGRVGSDRVEGEALVAFTLFAEPNGTWTRVQVNSKMRTHMQRKGSSGKLHPAPVYQCASTGRFEANLLDAVRELVKE
;
A
#
# COMPACT_ATOMS: atom_id res chain seq x y z
N SER A 1 6.84 -8.13 -11.33
CA SER A 1 6.07 -7.45 -10.29
C SER A 1 6.33 -5.98 -10.50
N ASP A 2 5.29 -5.20 -10.80
CA ASP A 2 5.41 -3.75 -10.99
C ASP A 2 5.42 -3.09 -9.61
N ASP A 3 6.53 -3.29 -8.92
CA ASP A 3 6.78 -2.67 -7.63
C ASP A 3 7.03 -1.18 -7.86
N PHE A 4 6.34 -0.31 -7.13
CA PHE A 4 6.60 1.13 -7.15
C PHE A 4 6.93 1.64 -5.76
N ILE A 5 7.70 2.72 -5.71
CA ILE A 5 8.12 3.36 -4.46
C ILE A 5 7.16 4.50 -4.17
N ALA A 6 6.67 4.58 -2.93
CA ALA A 6 5.81 5.65 -2.47
C ALA A 6 6.11 6.04 -1.02
N PRO A 7 5.80 7.28 -0.59
CA PRO A 7 5.93 7.65 0.82
C PRO A 7 5.05 6.78 1.73
N ILE A 8 5.60 6.39 2.88
CA ILE A 8 4.84 5.74 3.95
C ILE A 8 3.72 6.69 4.41
N GLY A 9 2.53 6.14 4.64
CA GLY A 9 1.31 6.88 4.98
C GLY A 9 0.44 7.23 3.77
N VAL A 10 0.96 7.15 2.54
CA VAL A 10 0.15 7.34 1.32
C VAL A 10 -0.58 6.03 0.98
N TYR A 11 0.17 4.99 0.63
CA TYR A 11 -0.38 3.68 0.26
C TYR A 11 -0.09 2.59 1.30
N ALA A 12 0.97 2.75 2.07
CA ALA A 12 1.46 1.76 3.02
C ALA A 12 1.56 2.34 4.44
N ASP A 13 1.04 1.64 5.44
CA ASP A 13 1.30 1.88 6.86
C ASP A 13 2.29 0.83 7.38
N CYS A 14 3.49 1.28 7.75
CA CYS A 14 4.56 0.43 8.26
C CYS A 14 4.64 0.42 9.79
N GLY A 15 3.67 1.05 10.47
CA GLY A 15 3.51 1.00 11.92
C GLY A 15 4.55 1.81 12.71
N ARG A 16 4.90 1.26 13.88
CA ARG A 16 5.79 1.90 14.85
C ARG A 16 6.82 0.92 15.38
N VAL A 17 7.98 1.44 15.78
CA VAL A 17 9.00 0.70 16.54
C VAL A 17 9.15 1.38 17.90
N GLY A 18 8.61 0.77 18.95
CA GLY A 18 8.44 1.44 20.23
C GLY A 18 7.42 2.58 20.12
N SER A 19 7.79 3.78 20.54
CA SER A 19 6.96 4.99 20.40
C SER A 19 6.98 5.59 19.00
N ASP A 20 8.00 5.29 18.22
CA ASP A 20 8.35 6.04 17.02
C ASP A 20 7.67 5.46 15.78
N ARG A 21 7.05 6.34 14.98
CA ARG A 21 6.54 5.96 13.65
C ARG A 21 7.68 5.58 12.73
N VAL A 22 7.42 4.56 11.90
CA VAL A 22 8.27 4.25 10.77
C VAL A 22 7.92 5.24 9.66
N GLU A 23 8.88 6.08 9.30
CA GLU A 23 8.73 7.13 8.28
C GLU A 23 9.68 6.85 7.11
N GLY A 24 9.37 7.38 5.94
CA GLY A 24 10.19 7.23 4.74
C GLY A 24 9.39 6.70 3.55
N GLU A 25 9.92 5.69 2.89
CA GLU A 25 9.39 5.15 1.63
C GLU A 25 9.09 3.66 1.77
N ALA A 26 7.99 3.25 1.15
CA ALA A 26 7.57 1.87 1.00
C ALA A 26 7.66 1.45 -0.47
N LEU A 27 8.06 0.21 -0.67
CA LEU A 27 7.94 -0.50 -1.92
C LEU A 27 6.61 -1.25 -1.89
N VAL A 28 5.79 -0.99 -2.89
CA VAL A 28 4.37 -1.33 -2.91
C VAL A 28 4.04 -2.06 -4.21
N ALA A 29 3.27 -3.13 -4.09
CA ALA A 29 2.75 -3.89 -5.22
C ALA A 29 1.30 -4.32 -4.95
N PHE A 30 0.48 -4.30 -5.99
CA PHE A 30 -0.91 -4.74 -5.95
C PHE A 30 -1.23 -5.60 -7.17
N THR A 31 -2.14 -6.54 -6.99
CA THR A 31 -2.78 -7.28 -8.07
C THR A 31 -4.27 -7.24 -7.83
N LEU A 32 -5.01 -6.86 -8.87
CA LEU A 32 -6.46 -6.80 -8.84
C LEU A 32 -7.04 -7.92 -9.69
N PHE A 33 -7.98 -8.64 -9.10
CA PHE A 33 -8.82 -9.61 -9.79
C PHE A 33 -10.24 -9.06 -9.77
N ALA A 34 -10.82 -8.85 -10.94
CA ALA A 34 -12.19 -8.39 -11.08
C ALA A 34 -12.95 -9.41 -11.95
N GLU A 35 -14.13 -9.82 -11.48
CA GLU A 35 -15.04 -10.67 -12.25
C GLU A 35 -16.46 -10.11 -12.21
N PRO A 36 -17.22 -10.21 -13.33
CA PRO A 36 -18.64 -9.91 -13.33
C PRO A 36 -19.39 -10.84 -12.37
N ASN A 37 -20.34 -10.30 -11.61
CA ASN A 37 -21.21 -11.10 -10.74
C ASN A 37 -22.65 -10.54 -10.75
N GLY A 38 -23.36 -10.77 -11.85
CA GLY A 38 -24.71 -10.26 -12.05
C GLY A 38 -24.72 -8.74 -12.14
N THR A 39 -25.36 -8.07 -11.19
CA THR A 39 -25.47 -6.59 -11.16
C THR A 39 -24.30 -5.90 -10.44
N TRP A 40 -23.29 -6.65 -10.00
CA TRP A 40 -22.12 -6.10 -9.31
C TRP A 40 -20.83 -6.81 -9.76
N THR A 41 -19.69 -6.15 -9.54
CA THR A 41 -18.36 -6.71 -9.84
C THR A 41 -17.73 -7.22 -8.55
N ARG A 42 -17.31 -8.49 -8.52
CA ARG A 42 -16.49 -8.98 -7.42
C ARG A 42 -15.05 -8.56 -7.66
N VAL A 43 -14.47 -7.84 -6.70
CA VAL A 43 -13.08 -7.40 -6.76
C VAL A 43 -12.32 -8.00 -5.59
N GLN A 44 -11.18 -8.62 -5.90
CA GLN A 44 -10.19 -9.06 -4.93
C GLN A 44 -8.90 -8.29 -5.18
N VAL A 45 -8.36 -7.69 -4.12
CA VAL A 45 -7.07 -7.00 -4.15
C VAL A 45 -6.08 -7.83 -3.35
N ASN A 46 -4.95 -8.16 -3.97
CA ASN A 46 -3.83 -8.79 -3.29
C ASN A 46 -2.68 -7.79 -3.25
N SER A 47 -2.17 -7.48 -2.05
CA SER A 47 -1.19 -6.42 -1.85
C SER A 47 0.06 -6.97 -1.16
N LYS A 48 1.22 -6.44 -1.54
CA LYS A 48 2.49 -6.71 -0.87
C LYS A 48 3.21 -5.39 -0.66
N MET A 49 3.53 -5.07 0.59
CA MET A 49 4.16 -3.81 0.96
C MET A 49 5.25 -4.02 1.98
N ARG A 50 6.34 -3.29 1.81
CA ARG A 50 7.46 -3.28 2.76
C ARG A 50 8.20 -1.96 2.69
N THR A 51 8.96 -1.63 3.72
CA THR A 51 9.85 -0.46 3.67
C THR A 51 10.90 -0.61 2.57
N HIS A 52 11.12 0.46 1.81
CA HIS A 52 12.24 0.62 0.90
C HIS A 52 13.41 1.34 1.60
N MET A 53 13.13 2.53 2.12
CA MET A 53 14.06 3.39 2.85
C MET A 53 13.32 3.96 4.06
N GLN A 54 13.75 3.65 5.28
CA GLN A 54 13.01 3.99 6.49
C GLN A 54 13.86 4.65 7.57
N ARG A 55 13.20 5.37 8.46
CA ARG A 55 13.75 5.80 9.74
C ARG A 55 12.70 5.68 10.84
N LYS A 56 13.17 5.68 12.08
CA LYS A 56 12.32 5.75 13.27
C LYS A 56 12.17 7.21 13.65
N GLY A 57 10.94 7.69 13.72
CA GLY A 57 10.63 9.08 14.02
C GLY A 57 10.87 10.01 12.83
N SER A 58 10.79 11.32 13.07
CA SER A 58 10.81 12.34 12.01
C SER A 58 12.20 12.92 11.71
N SER A 59 13.25 12.47 12.41
CA SER A 59 14.61 12.99 12.27
C SER A 59 15.62 11.90 11.92
N GLY A 60 16.75 12.32 11.36
CA GLY A 60 17.81 11.40 10.93
C GLY A 60 17.70 10.93 9.47
N LYS A 61 18.69 10.14 9.06
CA LYS A 61 18.83 9.61 7.70
C LYS A 61 17.93 8.40 7.49
N LEU A 62 17.52 8.19 6.24
CA LEU A 62 16.81 6.98 5.85
C LEU A 62 17.80 5.82 5.67
N HIS A 63 17.35 4.63 6.03
CA HIS A 63 18.11 3.39 5.98
C HIS A 63 17.31 2.29 5.28
N PRO A 64 17.93 1.47 4.43
CA PRO A 64 17.24 0.37 3.73
C PRO A 64 16.95 -0.83 4.64
N ALA A 65 17.58 -0.88 5.81
CA ALA A 65 17.45 -1.97 6.77
C ALA A 65 17.20 -1.41 8.19
N PRO A 66 16.48 -2.17 9.04
CA PRO A 66 15.77 -3.42 8.72
C PRO A 66 14.55 -3.18 7.83
N VAL A 67 14.08 -4.24 7.17
CA VAL A 67 12.89 -4.21 6.30
C VAL A 67 11.66 -4.59 7.10
N TYR A 68 10.68 -3.69 7.19
CA TYR A 68 9.39 -3.93 7.85
C TYR A 68 8.32 -4.27 6.83
N GLN A 69 7.44 -5.23 7.15
CA GLN A 69 6.21 -5.44 6.40
C GLN A 69 5.22 -4.31 6.72
N CYS A 70 4.50 -3.86 5.70
CA CYS A 70 3.53 -2.78 5.83
C CYS A 70 2.14 -3.28 5.40
N ALA A 71 1.10 -2.59 5.84
CA ALA A 71 -0.28 -2.83 5.43
C ALA A 71 -0.77 -1.74 4.47
N SER A 72 -1.79 -2.02 3.66
CA SER A 72 -2.47 -0.99 2.87
C SER A 72 -3.11 0.06 3.77
N THR A 73 -3.06 1.32 3.34
CA THR A 73 -3.90 2.34 3.95
C THR A 73 -5.34 2.18 3.44
N GLY A 74 -6.34 2.29 4.32
CA GLY A 74 -7.76 2.14 3.93
C GLY A 74 -8.22 3.14 2.86
N ARG A 75 -7.52 4.28 2.72
CA ARG A 75 -7.79 5.29 1.68
C ARG A 75 -7.43 4.81 0.27
N PHE A 76 -6.42 3.95 0.15
CA PHE A 76 -6.03 3.36 -1.12
C PHE A 76 -7.06 2.34 -1.61
N GLU A 77 -7.49 1.44 -0.72
CA GLU A 77 -8.45 0.40 -1.06
C GLU A 77 -9.78 0.98 -1.54
N ALA A 78 -10.26 2.06 -0.91
CA ALA A 78 -11.47 2.76 -1.33
C ALA A 78 -11.35 3.36 -2.74
N ASN A 79 -10.29 4.15 -2.99
CA ASN A 79 -10.10 4.81 -4.29
C ASN A 79 -9.87 3.80 -5.43
N LEU A 80 -9.16 2.71 -5.15
CA LEU A 80 -8.88 1.66 -6.12
C LEU A 80 -10.17 0.91 -6.50
N LEU A 81 -11.01 0.57 -5.52
CA LEU A 81 -12.29 -0.09 -5.77
C LEU A 81 -13.22 0.77 -6.62
N ASP A 82 -13.28 2.07 -6.36
CA ASP A 82 -14.12 2.99 -7.13
C ASP A 82 -13.63 3.13 -8.58
N ALA A 83 -12.32 3.27 -8.81
CA ALA A 83 -11.76 3.33 -10.16
C ALA A 83 -11.99 2.02 -10.95
N VAL A 84 -11.86 0.86 -10.30
CA VAL A 84 -12.15 -0.44 -10.93
C VAL A 84 -13.62 -0.57 -11.28
N ARG A 85 -14.53 -0.14 -10.39
CA ARG A 85 -15.97 -0.15 -10.66
C ARG A 85 -16.34 0.74 -11.85
N GLU A 86 -15.66 1.86 -12.05
CA GLU A 86 -15.85 2.71 -13.24
C GLU A 86 -15.34 2.04 -14.52
N LEU A 87 -14.20 1.35 -14.46
CA LEU A 87 -13.61 0.67 -15.62
C LEU A 87 -14.35 -0.60 -16.04
N VAL A 88 -14.96 -1.33 -15.10
CA VAL A 88 -15.68 -2.59 -15.37
C VAL A 88 -17.16 -2.34 -15.72
N LYS A 89 -17.61 -1.09 -15.80
CA LYS A 89 -19.02 -0.73 -16.12
C LYS A 89 -19.42 -0.92 -17.59
N GLU A 90 -18.68 -1.72 -18.36
CA GLU A 90 -19.04 -2.09 -19.73
C GLU A 90 -19.84 -3.40 -19.78
#